data_AF-G0UKN9-F1
#
_entry.id   AF-G0UKN9-F1
#
_cell.length_a   1.000
_cell.length_b   1.000
_cell.length_c   1.000
_cell.angle_alpha   90.00
_cell.angle_beta   90.00
_cell.angle_gamma   90.00
#
_symmetry.space_group_name_H-M   'P 1'
#
loop_
_entity.id
_entity.type
_entity.pdbx_description
1 polymer ?
#
loop_
_entity_poly.entity_id
_entity_poly.type
_entity_poly.pdbx_seq_one_letter_code
_entity_poly.pdbx_strand_id
1 'polypeptide(L)'
;MSSVDGIVNEEIARLREELNKAKQRMQQWKEKTQAGVSEMRNRIVELTNQLEECRAANKLLSQQVSNATVSVVTPFAACDLEKSADSFSSFATFRVEQWLDDALTALCDTQLGKYNLLIEIANATSQELEKHKRRTAQTLRLQRKTTDALENEIANLREQVSVLQGDLAERSCAVKSRDQALEVLQGRLEEMEAAKVSYEAAQTALVSKLNAEQINVFEERLEEDRESMRREFAAREALIFDKHREEMEQLASRYEHDMAELRREIEEKPLGVVEIENGLALWPSNTARHPEDCDDVAYGELMSDLEALQEELRVSREENRKLTQEISALRTGPLSSGSLTALNSGSGTPESRVHPQKLTEAISRITELEEDVARLSEELYIARKRAVASVHQSSTVKNPKPSLVFEGQLAAYLRCTIVRLLCSAGEPAVAKNVFPVLNALLQFEKEDIEEVYRKNPDWIKRRF
;
A
#
# COMPACT_ATOMS: atom_id res chain seq x y z
N MET A 1 -2.96 -8.48 15.04
CA MET A 1 -4.01 -7.53 14.61
C MET A 1 -4.83 -6.95 15.78
N SER A 2 -5.08 -7.69 16.87
CA SER A 2 -5.84 -7.20 18.05
C SER A 2 -5.26 -5.94 18.76
N SER A 3 -3.96 -5.65 18.63
CA SER A 3 -3.33 -4.52 19.34
C SER A 3 -3.59 -3.15 18.71
N VAL A 4 -3.91 -3.09 17.41
CA VAL A 4 -4.12 -1.81 16.71
C VAL A 4 -5.55 -1.32 16.94
N ASP A 5 -6.52 -2.24 16.95
CA ASP A 5 -7.91 -1.92 17.25
C ASP A 5 -8.10 -1.41 18.68
N GLY A 6 -7.29 -1.88 19.64
CA GLY A 6 -7.28 -1.36 21.02
C GLY A 6 -6.86 0.11 21.09
N ILE A 7 -5.77 0.46 20.41
CA ILE A 7 -5.23 1.84 20.39
C ILE A 7 -6.20 2.79 19.69
N VAL A 8 -6.80 2.35 18.59
CA VAL A 8 -7.80 3.15 17.86
C VAL A 8 -9.05 3.39 18.72
N ASN A 9 -9.49 2.38 19.47
CA ASN A 9 -10.65 2.52 20.36
C ASN A 9 -10.38 3.43 21.56
N GLU A 10 -9.18 3.39 22.14
CA GLU A 10 -8.77 4.33 23.19
C GLU A 10 -8.71 5.78 22.68
N GLU A 11 -8.15 5.99 21.49
CA GLU A 11 -8.08 7.33 20.90
C GLU A 11 -9.48 7.86 20.55
N ILE A 12 -10.38 7.01 20.03
CA ILE A 12 -11.79 7.38 19.79
C ILE A 12 -12.47 7.76 21.12
N ALA A 13 -12.23 7.02 22.20
CA ALA A 13 -12.80 7.32 23.52
C ALA A 13 -12.29 8.68 24.04
N ARG A 14 -10.98 8.95 23.89
CA ARG A 14 -10.36 10.23 24.25
C ARG A 14 -10.94 11.38 23.44
N LEU A 15 -11.05 11.25 22.13
CA LEU A 15 -11.63 12.28 21.25
C LEU A 15 -13.10 12.56 21.59
N ARG A 16 -13.88 11.54 21.97
CA ARG A 16 -15.25 11.73 22.45
C ARG A 16 -15.30 12.50 23.77
N GLU A 17 -14.37 12.24 24.69
CA GLU A 17 -14.28 12.97 25.95
C GLU A 17 -13.88 14.44 25.71
N GLU A 18 -12.90 14.69 24.84
CA GLU A 18 -12.47 16.04 24.45
C GLU A 18 -13.60 16.82 23.76
N LEU A 19 -14.37 16.17 22.88
CA LEU A 19 -15.55 16.75 22.24
C LEU A 19 -16.65 17.10 23.26
N ASN A 20 -16.88 16.26 24.27
CA ASN A 20 -17.83 16.56 25.34
C ASN A 20 -17.34 17.73 26.22
N LYS A 21 -16.05 17.79 26.56
CA LYS A 21 -15.46 18.95 27.27
C LYS A 21 -15.60 20.24 26.45
N ALA A 22 -15.38 20.18 25.14
CA ALA A 22 -15.55 21.32 24.25
C ALA A 22 -17.02 21.79 24.20
N LYS A 23 -17.99 20.86 24.10
CA LYS A 23 -19.43 21.18 24.17
C LYS A 23 -19.80 21.85 25.49
N GLN A 24 -19.31 21.36 26.62
CA GLN A 24 -19.56 21.97 27.92
C GLN A 24 -18.99 23.39 28.03
N ARG A 25 -17.75 23.61 27.55
CA ARG A 25 -17.15 24.96 27.53
C ARG A 25 -17.95 25.92 26.64
N MET A 26 -18.42 25.46 25.49
CA MET A 26 -19.25 26.26 24.59
C MET A 26 -20.59 26.64 25.25
N GLN A 27 -21.20 25.70 25.97
CA GLN A 27 -22.44 25.94 26.70
C GLN A 27 -22.23 26.97 27.83
N GLN A 28 -21.18 26.83 28.64
CA GLN A 28 -20.83 27.80 29.68
C GLN A 28 -20.53 29.19 29.11
N TRP A 29 -19.86 29.25 27.95
CA TRP A 29 -19.58 30.52 27.28
C TRP A 29 -20.88 31.18 26.77
N LYS A 30 -21.80 30.40 26.22
CA LYS A 30 -23.12 30.87 25.78
C LYS A 30 -23.92 31.43 26.97
N GLU A 31 -23.94 30.73 28.10
CA GLU A 31 -24.61 31.16 29.32
C GLU A 31 -24.00 32.45 29.89
N LYS A 32 -22.66 32.54 29.98
CA LYS A 32 -21.97 33.76 30.43
C LYS A 32 -22.24 34.95 29.51
N THR A 33 -22.21 34.73 28.20
CA THR A 33 -22.46 35.78 27.21
C THR A 33 -23.91 36.24 27.28
N GLN A 34 -24.86 35.30 27.42
CA GLN A 34 -26.27 35.62 27.61
C GLN A 34 -26.51 36.39 28.91
N ALA A 35 -25.86 36.00 30.01
CA ALA A 35 -25.91 36.73 31.27
C ALA A 35 -25.38 38.16 31.11
N GLY A 36 -24.21 38.35 30.49
CA GLY A 36 -23.65 39.68 30.22
C GLY A 36 -24.54 40.55 29.31
N VAL A 37 -25.15 39.96 28.27
CA VAL A 37 -26.12 40.67 27.43
C VAL A 37 -27.37 41.05 28.23
N SER A 38 -27.86 40.17 29.10
CA SER A 38 -29.01 40.49 29.96
C SER A 38 -28.70 41.61 30.96
N GLU A 39 -27.49 41.62 31.53
CA GLU A 39 -27.02 42.68 32.42
C GLU A 39 -26.90 44.01 31.67
N MET A 40 -26.31 44.02 30.48
CA MET A 40 -26.26 45.22 29.64
C MET A 40 -27.66 45.74 29.27
N ARG A 41 -28.60 44.85 28.91
CA ARG A 41 -29.99 45.23 28.65
C ARG A 41 -30.63 45.86 29.88
N ASN A 42 -30.46 45.25 31.05
CA ASN A 42 -30.97 45.79 32.31
C ASN A 42 -30.37 47.16 32.61
N ARG A 43 -29.06 47.34 32.39
CA ARG A 43 -28.39 48.62 32.61
C ARG A 43 -28.87 49.70 31.64
N ILE A 44 -29.15 49.35 30.38
CA ILE A 44 -29.75 50.27 29.41
C ILE A 44 -31.13 50.71 29.88
N VAL A 45 -31.97 49.78 30.33
CA VAL A 45 -33.30 50.10 30.87
C VAL A 45 -33.19 51.03 32.09
N GLU A 46 -32.28 50.72 33.01
CA GLU A 46 -32.05 51.53 34.21
C GLU A 46 -31.56 52.95 33.86
N LEU A 47 -30.59 53.09 32.96
CA LEU A 47 -30.10 54.39 32.50
C LEU A 47 -31.19 55.18 31.74
N THR A 48 -32.05 54.49 30.99
CA THR A 48 -33.17 55.12 30.29
C THR A 48 -34.17 55.70 31.30
N ASN A 49 -34.50 54.94 32.35
CA ASN A 49 -35.37 55.40 33.42
C ASN A 49 -34.77 56.62 34.15
N GLN A 50 -33.47 56.57 34.52
CA GLN A 50 -32.78 57.69 35.16
C GLN A 50 -32.79 58.96 34.29
N LEU A 51 -32.65 58.79 32.97
CA LEU A 51 -32.69 59.89 32.01
C LEU A 51 -34.10 60.48 31.91
N GLU A 52 -35.14 59.64 31.91
CA GLU A 52 -36.54 60.07 31.96
C GLU A 52 -36.86 60.83 33.25
N GLU A 53 -36.40 60.34 34.40
CA GLU A 53 -36.53 61.02 35.70
C GLU A 53 -35.84 62.38 35.69
N CYS A 54 -34.60 62.45 35.18
CA CYS A 54 -33.86 63.71 35.05
C CYS A 54 -34.56 64.70 34.10
N ARG A 55 -35.14 64.22 32.98
CA ARG A 55 -35.95 65.05 32.08
C ARG A 55 -37.21 65.55 32.77
N ALA A 56 -37.88 64.73 33.58
CA ALA A 56 -39.05 65.14 34.35
C ALA A 56 -38.70 66.22 35.39
N ALA A 57 -37.62 66.02 36.15
CA ALA A 57 -37.13 67.00 37.12
C ALA A 57 -36.73 68.33 36.46
N ASN A 58 -36.07 68.27 35.30
CA ASN A 58 -35.68 69.48 34.56
C ASN A 58 -36.89 70.26 34.01
N LYS A 59 -37.94 69.55 33.56
CA LYS A 59 -39.22 70.19 33.18
C LYS A 59 -39.84 70.93 34.38
N LEU A 60 -39.83 70.32 35.56
CA LEU A 60 -40.38 70.92 36.78
C LEU A 60 -39.57 72.15 37.22
N LEU A 61 -38.25 72.08 37.19
CA LEU A 61 -37.37 73.23 37.47
C LEU A 61 -37.56 74.35 36.43
N SER A 62 -37.68 74.02 35.15
CA SER A 62 -37.93 75.01 34.09
C SER A 62 -39.26 75.73 34.30
N GLN A 63 -40.31 75.02 34.74
CA GLN A 63 -41.59 75.63 35.12
C GLN A 63 -41.45 76.54 36.34
N GLN A 64 -40.71 76.13 37.38
CA GLN A 64 -40.45 76.96 38.56
C GLN A 64 -39.68 78.24 38.24
N VAL A 65 -38.65 78.15 37.38
CA VAL A 65 -37.90 79.33 36.92
C VAL A 65 -38.82 80.26 36.13
N SER A 66 -39.63 79.74 35.21
CA SER A 66 -40.57 80.55 34.44
C SER A 66 -41.56 81.31 35.34
N ASN A 67 -42.05 80.67 36.41
CA ASN A 67 -42.95 81.29 37.39
C ASN A 67 -42.25 82.32 38.26
N ALA A 68 -40.98 82.09 38.64
CA ALA A 68 -40.18 83.06 39.41
C ALA A 68 -39.81 84.31 38.60
N THR A 69 -39.52 84.18 37.30
CA THR A 69 -39.20 85.32 36.42
C THR A 69 -40.38 86.28 36.19
N VAL A 70 -41.63 85.84 36.37
CA VAL A 70 -42.81 86.71 36.27
C VAL A 70 -43.01 87.57 37.54
N SER A 71 -42.39 87.21 38.67
CA SER A 71 -42.60 87.89 39.96
C SER A 71 -41.59 89.02 40.27
N VAL A 72 -40.48 89.14 39.52
CA VAL A 72 -39.34 90.03 39.88
C VAL A 72 -39.22 91.27 38.98
N VAL A 73 -40.11 91.47 38.00
CA VAL A 73 -40.10 92.68 37.15
C VAL A 73 -41.00 93.77 37.74
N THR A 74 -40.54 94.43 38.79
CA THR A 74 -41.00 95.76 39.20
C THR A 74 -39.79 96.70 39.20
N PRO A 75 -39.63 97.56 38.18
CA PRO A 75 -38.55 98.54 38.17
C PRO A 75 -38.90 99.72 39.09
N PHE A 76 -38.07 99.88 40.11
CA PHE A 76 -37.90 101.06 40.93
C PHE A 76 -37.42 102.21 40.02
N ALA A 77 -38.32 103.13 39.67
CA ALA A 77 -38.04 104.26 38.79
C ALA A 77 -38.15 105.59 39.56
N ALA A 78 -37.05 106.34 39.52
CA ALA A 78 -36.90 107.79 39.59
C ALA A 78 -37.48 108.56 40.80
N CYS A 79 -36.57 109.01 41.67
CA CYS A 79 -36.75 110.22 42.47
C CYS A 79 -36.55 111.44 41.56
N ASP A 80 -37.59 112.25 41.37
CA ASP A 80 -37.50 113.61 40.85
C ASP A 80 -37.41 114.59 42.02
N LEU A 81 -36.28 115.31 42.07
CA LEU A 81 -35.99 116.33 43.06
C LEU A 81 -35.86 117.68 42.33
N GLU A 82 -36.94 118.46 42.29
CA GLU A 82 -36.90 119.86 41.85
C GLU A 82 -37.35 120.82 42.96
N LYS A 83 -36.37 121.62 43.38
CA LYS A 83 -36.41 123.08 43.60
C LYS A 83 -37.64 123.67 44.31
N SER A 84 -37.46 124.02 45.58
CA SER A 84 -38.05 125.23 46.16
C SER A 84 -37.09 125.80 47.20
N ALA A 85 -36.39 126.87 46.83
CA ALA A 85 -35.64 127.70 47.74
C ALA A 85 -36.59 128.73 48.35
N ASP A 86 -36.58 128.89 49.67
CA ASP A 86 -36.69 130.21 50.30
C ASP A 86 -36.18 130.17 51.75
N SER A 87 -35.05 130.87 51.93
CA SER A 87 -34.73 131.80 53.02
C SER A 87 -35.13 131.41 54.45
N PHE A 88 -34.19 130.90 55.25
CA PHE A 88 -34.05 131.26 56.68
C PHE A 88 -32.71 130.78 57.27
N SER A 89 -31.99 131.70 57.94
CA SER A 89 -31.16 131.46 59.14
C SER A 89 -29.77 130.78 58.99
N SER A 90 -28.78 131.65 58.77
CA SER A 90 -27.31 131.46 58.72
C SER A 90 -26.62 131.02 60.04
N PHE A 91 -27.26 130.18 60.85
CA PHE A 91 -26.59 129.50 61.99
C PHE A 91 -26.95 128.01 62.11
N ALA A 92 -27.94 127.54 61.32
CA ALA A 92 -28.27 126.13 61.16
C ALA A 92 -27.56 125.49 59.95
N THR A 93 -27.05 126.31 59.02
CA THR A 93 -26.37 125.86 57.79
C THR A 93 -25.09 125.08 58.07
N PHE A 94 -24.27 125.49 59.05
CA PHE A 94 -23.02 124.78 59.37
C PHE A 94 -23.26 123.37 59.94
N ARG A 95 -24.31 123.17 60.76
CA ARG A 95 -24.65 121.84 61.30
C ARG A 95 -25.35 120.94 60.29
N VAL A 96 -26.15 121.52 59.39
CA VAL A 96 -26.80 120.76 58.31
C VAL A 96 -25.80 120.40 57.22
N GLU A 97 -24.84 121.28 56.90
CA GLU A 97 -23.71 120.97 56.01
C GLU A 97 -22.84 119.86 56.60
N GLN A 98 -22.48 119.94 57.88
CA GLN A 98 -21.69 118.88 58.53
C GLN A 98 -22.46 117.55 58.61
N TRP A 99 -23.76 117.57 58.92
CA TRP A 99 -24.58 116.36 58.93
C TRP A 99 -24.80 115.78 57.53
N LEU A 100 -24.95 116.63 56.51
CA LEU A 100 -25.03 116.20 55.11
C LEU A 100 -23.71 115.61 54.64
N ASP A 101 -22.57 116.20 55.03
CA ASP A 101 -21.24 115.70 54.69
C ASP A 101 -20.95 114.38 55.41
N ASP A 102 -21.31 114.25 56.69
CA ASP A 102 -21.21 113.00 57.45
C ASP A 102 -22.14 111.91 56.87
N ALA A 103 -23.37 112.27 56.48
CA ALA A 103 -24.34 111.35 55.88
C ALA A 103 -23.92 110.92 54.46
N LEU A 104 -23.39 111.84 53.65
CA LEU A 104 -22.83 111.55 52.33
C LEU A 104 -21.58 110.70 52.44
N THR A 105 -20.69 110.98 53.40
CA THR A 105 -19.49 110.19 53.65
C THR A 105 -19.86 108.78 54.11
N ALA A 106 -20.81 108.62 55.05
CA ALA A 106 -21.30 107.32 55.47
C ALA A 106 -22.02 106.55 54.33
N LEU A 107 -22.78 107.25 53.47
CA LEU A 107 -23.39 106.65 52.29
C LEU A 107 -22.33 106.20 51.28
N CYS A 108 -21.31 107.04 51.03
CA CYS A 108 -20.19 106.71 50.16
C CYS A 108 -19.40 105.52 50.72
N ASP A 109 -19.09 105.49 52.01
CA ASP A 109 -18.35 104.40 52.66
C ASP A 109 -19.13 103.09 52.64
N THR A 110 -20.43 103.12 52.93
CA THR A 110 -21.28 101.92 52.84
C THR A 110 -21.41 101.42 51.41
N GLN A 111 -21.48 102.33 50.42
CA GLN A 111 -21.56 101.97 49.02
C GLN A 111 -20.22 101.44 48.48
N LEU A 112 -19.09 102.06 48.85
CA LEU A 112 -17.73 101.57 48.60
C LEU A 112 -17.51 100.19 49.22
N GLY A 113 -17.97 99.98 50.47
CA GLY A 113 -17.95 98.67 51.13
C GLY A 113 -18.73 97.60 50.37
N LYS A 114 -19.93 97.92 49.87
CA LYS A 114 -20.72 97.01 49.02
C LYS A 114 -20.03 96.70 47.69
N TYR A 115 -19.43 97.70 47.03
CA TYR A 115 -18.69 97.48 45.79
C TYR A 115 -17.43 96.65 46.01
N ASN A 116 -16.69 96.87 47.09
CA ASN A 116 -15.54 96.05 47.46
C ASN A 116 -15.96 94.60 47.72
N LEU A 117 -17.05 94.37 48.47
CA LEU A 117 -17.59 93.02 48.68
C LEU A 117 -18.03 92.36 47.36
N LEU A 118 -18.67 93.11 46.45
CA LEU A 118 -19.06 92.60 45.14
C LEU A 118 -17.84 92.24 44.28
N ILE A 119 -16.77 93.04 44.33
CA ILE A 119 -15.50 92.74 43.64
C ILE A 119 -14.85 91.49 44.23
N GLU A 120 -14.84 91.33 45.55
CA GLU A 120 -14.34 90.11 46.21
C GLU A 120 -15.14 88.87 45.81
N ILE A 121 -16.48 88.96 45.80
CA ILE A 121 -17.36 87.88 45.33
C ILE A 121 -17.12 87.58 43.84
N ALA A 122 -16.98 88.60 42.99
CA ALA A 122 -16.67 88.44 41.57
C ALA A 122 -15.29 87.77 41.35
N ASN A 123 -14.29 88.15 42.14
CA ASN A 123 -12.97 87.54 42.09
C ASN A 123 -13.01 86.08 42.57
N ALA A 124 -13.72 85.79 43.66
CA ALA A 124 -13.87 84.43 44.18
C ALA A 124 -14.60 83.50 43.18
N THR A 125 -15.70 83.98 42.60
CA THR A 125 -16.46 83.24 41.58
C THR A 125 -15.66 83.05 40.29
N SER A 126 -14.89 84.05 39.85
CA SER A 126 -13.97 83.96 38.72
C SER A 126 -12.87 82.92 38.95
N GLN A 127 -12.26 82.90 40.14
CA GLN A 127 -11.26 81.89 40.51
C GLN A 127 -11.85 80.48 40.54
N GLU A 128 -13.06 80.31 41.07
CA GLU A 128 -13.71 78.99 41.10
C GLU A 128 -14.09 78.52 39.69
N LEU A 129 -14.55 79.42 38.81
CA LEU A 129 -14.77 79.14 37.39
C LEU A 129 -13.48 78.67 36.70
N GLU A 130 -12.35 79.33 36.95
CA GLU A 130 -11.04 78.92 36.41
C GLU A 130 -10.60 77.54 36.95
N LYS A 131 -10.85 77.23 38.23
CA LYS A 131 -10.62 75.87 38.76
C LYS A 131 -11.50 74.84 38.06
N HIS A 132 -12.78 75.13 37.84
CA HIS A 132 -13.67 74.25 37.10
C HIS A 132 -13.19 74.02 35.66
N LYS A 133 -12.78 75.08 34.94
CA LYS A 133 -12.21 74.95 33.60
C LYS A 133 -10.98 74.04 33.57
N ARG A 134 -10.05 74.20 34.54
CA ARG A 134 -8.85 73.35 34.65
C ARG A 134 -9.21 71.89 34.92
N ARG A 135 -10.14 71.63 35.86
CA ARG A 135 -10.62 70.27 36.16
C ARG A 135 -11.27 69.63 34.93
N THR A 136 -12.16 70.35 34.24
CA THR A 136 -12.81 69.86 33.02
C THR A 136 -11.80 69.57 31.92
N ALA A 137 -10.83 70.47 31.69
CA ALA A 137 -9.76 70.25 30.71
C ALA A 137 -8.89 69.03 31.05
N GLN A 138 -8.59 68.81 32.34
CA GLN A 138 -7.86 67.63 32.80
C GLN A 138 -8.66 66.34 32.58
N THR A 139 -9.95 66.33 32.93
CA THR A 139 -10.83 65.17 32.70
C THR A 139 -10.93 64.84 31.21
N LEU A 140 -11.11 65.83 30.34
CA LEU A 140 -11.15 65.62 28.89
C LEU A 140 -9.82 65.06 28.35
N ARG A 141 -8.67 65.49 28.88
CA ARG A 141 -7.36 64.93 28.51
C ARG A 141 -7.21 63.48 28.93
N LEU A 142 -7.68 63.12 30.13
CA LEU A 142 -7.66 61.73 30.59
C LEU A 142 -8.60 60.86 29.75
N GLN A 143 -9.82 61.34 29.47
CA GLN A 143 -10.77 60.66 28.61
C GLN A 143 -10.19 60.42 27.20
N ARG A 144 -9.55 61.43 26.60
CA ARG A 144 -8.87 61.26 25.31
C ARG A 144 -7.76 60.21 25.36
N LYS A 145 -6.92 60.22 26.40
CA LYS A 145 -5.88 59.18 26.55
C LYS A 145 -6.48 57.79 26.69
N THR A 146 -7.60 57.65 27.39
CA THR A 146 -8.28 56.35 27.52
C THR A 146 -8.92 55.90 26.20
N THR A 147 -9.51 56.82 25.41
CA THR A 147 -10.06 56.47 24.09
C THR A 147 -8.95 56.05 23.15
N ASP A 148 -7.83 56.79 23.11
CA ASP A 148 -6.68 56.47 22.24
C ASP A 148 -6.08 55.10 22.61
N ALA A 149 -6.00 54.77 23.92
CA ALA A 149 -5.51 53.47 24.37
C ALA A 149 -6.46 52.31 23.94
N LEU A 150 -7.77 52.50 24.09
CA LEU A 150 -8.76 51.51 23.66
C LEU A 150 -8.80 51.36 22.13
N GLU A 151 -8.64 52.45 21.38
CA GLU A 151 -8.56 52.40 19.92
C GLU A 151 -7.34 51.61 19.44
N ASN A 152 -6.18 51.80 20.08
CA ASN A 152 -4.97 51.01 19.79
C ASN A 152 -5.16 49.53 20.13
N GLU A 153 -5.82 49.20 21.25
CA GLU A 153 -6.13 47.81 21.60
C GLU A 153 -7.08 47.16 20.60
N ILE A 154 -8.13 47.89 20.17
CA ILE A 154 -9.06 47.43 19.12
C ILE A 154 -8.31 47.21 17.79
N ALA A 155 -7.40 48.10 17.42
CA ALA A 155 -6.59 47.94 16.20
C ALA A 155 -5.72 46.68 16.27
N ASN A 156 -5.02 46.46 17.39
CA ASN A 156 -4.20 45.27 17.60
C ASN A 156 -5.04 43.98 17.59
N LEU A 157 -6.20 43.98 18.22
CA LEU A 157 -7.11 42.82 18.22
C LEU A 157 -7.64 42.53 16.81
N ARG A 158 -7.96 43.56 16.01
CA ARG A 158 -8.36 43.39 14.60
C ARG A 158 -7.25 42.77 13.76
N GLU A 159 -6.01 43.22 13.96
CA GLU A 159 -4.85 42.64 13.28
C GLU A 159 -4.66 41.16 13.65
N GLN A 160 -4.71 40.82 14.94
CA GLN A 160 -4.62 39.43 15.40
C GLN A 160 -5.73 38.55 14.81
N VAL A 161 -6.97 39.04 14.77
CA VAL A 161 -8.08 38.32 14.14
C VAL A 161 -7.81 38.10 12.65
N SER A 162 -7.30 39.10 11.94
CA SER A 162 -6.95 38.98 10.52
C SER A 162 -5.86 37.93 10.29
N VAL A 163 -4.82 37.89 11.13
CA VAL A 163 -3.75 36.89 11.04
C VAL A 163 -4.31 35.49 11.29
N LEU A 164 -5.08 35.31 12.36
CA LEU A 164 -5.69 34.01 12.69
C LEU A 164 -6.68 33.52 11.62
N GLN A 165 -7.38 34.43 10.95
CA GLN A 165 -8.23 34.10 9.80
C GLN A 165 -7.39 33.62 8.60
N GLY A 166 -6.25 34.25 8.35
CA GLY A 166 -5.28 33.81 7.34
C GLY A 166 -4.76 32.40 7.63
N ASP A 167 -4.27 32.15 8.84
CA ASP A 167 -3.78 30.84 9.29
C ASP A 167 -4.85 29.76 9.19
N LEU A 168 -6.10 30.09 9.54
CA LEU A 168 -7.23 29.17 9.43
C LEU A 168 -7.52 28.81 7.97
N ALA A 169 -7.47 29.79 7.07
CA ALA A 169 -7.67 29.56 5.64
C ALA A 169 -6.55 28.66 5.06
N GLU A 170 -5.29 28.91 5.42
CA GLU A 170 -4.16 28.07 5.01
C GLU A 170 -4.31 26.63 5.51
N ARG A 171 -4.60 26.45 6.81
CA ARG A 171 -4.85 25.12 7.37
C ARG A 171 -6.03 24.42 6.71
N SER A 172 -7.10 25.14 6.39
CA SER A 172 -8.25 24.58 5.66
C SER A 172 -7.86 24.09 4.27
N CYS A 173 -7.06 24.86 3.53
CA CYS A 173 -6.53 24.43 2.23
C CYS A 173 -5.62 23.20 2.36
N ALA A 174 -4.75 23.15 3.37
CA ALA A 174 -3.89 21.99 3.62
C ALA A 174 -4.70 20.72 3.93
N VAL A 175 -5.77 20.83 4.74
CA VAL A 175 -6.69 19.71 5.01
C VAL A 175 -7.37 19.24 3.73
N LYS A 176 -7.94 20.14 2.92
CA LYS A 176 -8.57 19.77 1.64
C LYS A 176 -7.60 19.06 0.69
N SER A 177 -6.35 19.50 0.62
CA SER A 177 -5.31 18.85 -0.18
C SER A 177 -5.00 17.44 0.33
N ARG A 178 -4.97 17.23 1.66
CA ARG A 178 -4.79 15.90 2.25
C ARG A 178 -5.99 14.99 2.00
N ASP A 179 -7.22 15.50 2.08
CA ASP A 179 -8.43 14.73 1.81
C ASP A 179 -8.45 14.24 0.35
N GLN A 180 -8.08 15.11 -0.61
CA GLN A 180 -7.91 14.73 -2.02
C GLN A 180 -6.84 13.63 -2.20
N ALA A 181 -5.72 13.73 -1.48
CA ALA A 181 -4.68 12.70 -1.53
C ALA A 181 -5.16 11.36 -0.95
N LEU A 182 -5.96 11.39 0.13
CA LEU A 182 -6.56 10.19 0.71
C LEU A 182 -7.56 9.54 -0.25
N GLU A 183 -8.39 10.33 -0.93
CA GLU A 183 -9.33 9.84 -1.95
C GLU A 183 -8.61 9.11 -3.09
N VAL A 184 -7.50 9.68 -3.59
CA VAL A 184 -6.66 9.03 -4.61
C VAL A 184 -6.03 7.73 -4.11
N LEU A 185 -5.52 7.72 -2.87
CA LEU A 185 -4.93 6.51 -2.28
C LEU A 185 -5.98 5.42 -2.03
N GLN A 186 -7.20 5.80 -1.63
CA GLN A 186 -8.31 4.87 -1.48
C GLN A 186 -8.70 4.24 -2.82
N GLY A 187 -8.85 5.05 -3.88
CA GLY A 187 -9.13 4.52 -5.22
C GLY A 187 -8.05 3.55 -5.71
N ARG A 188 -6.76 3.87 -5.49
CA ARG A 188 -5.66 2.95 -5.83
C ARG A 188 -5.68 1.65 -5.01
N LEU A 189 -6.11 1.71 -3.76
CA LEU A 189 -6.26 0.52 -2.91
C LEU A 189 -7.39 -0.37 -3.43
N GLU A 190 -8.53 0.21 -3.78
CA GLU A 190 -9.66 -0.51 -4.39
C GLU A 190 -9.26 -1.17 -5.72
N GLU A 191 -8.50 -0.48 -6.57
CA GLU A 191 -7.95 -1.05 -7.82
C GLU A 191 -6.99 -2.23 -7.56
N MET A 192 -6.10 -2.10 -6.58
CA MET A 192 -5.16 -3.16 -6.20
C MET A 192 -5.88 -4.38 -5.61
N GLU A 193 -6.93 -4.17 -4.82
CA GLU A 193 -7.79 -5.24 -4.30
C GLU A 193 -8.55 -5.95 -5.42
N ALA A 194 -9.11 -5.20 -6.37
CA ALA A 194 -9.75 -5.78 -7.55
C ALA A 194 -8.77 -6.61 -8.39
N ALA A 195 -7.55 -6.10 -8.60
CA ALA A 195 -6.49 -6.83 -9.31
C ALA A 195 -6.08 -8.12 -8.57
N LYS A 196 -5.98 -8.06 -7.23
CA LYS A 196 -5.70 -9.24 -6.40
C LYS A 196 -6.77 -10.31 -6.55
N VAL A 197 -8.05 -9.95 -6.42
CA VAL A 197 -9.18 -10.89 -6.58
C VAL A 197 -9.17 -11.50 -7.99
N SER A 198 -8.92 -10.70 -9.03
CA SER A 198 -8.80 -11.20 -10.40
C SER A 198 -7.64 -12.17 -10.56
N TYR A 199 -6.48 -11.89 -9.94
CA TYR A 199 -5.33 -12.79 -9.95
C TYR A 199 -5.61 -14.11 -9.22
N GLU A 200 -6.25 -14.06 -8.05
CA GLU A 200 -6.66 -15.26 -7.30
C GLU A 200 -7.65 -16.11 -8.11
N ALA A 201 -8.61 -15.47 -8.79
CA ALA A 201 -9.52 -16.15 -9.70
C ALA A 201 -8.78 -16.81 -10.89
N ALA A 202 -7.80 -16.12 -11.49
CA ALA A 202 -6.99 -16.67 -12.56
C ALA A 202 -6.12 -17.85 -12.07
N GLN A 203 -5.54 -17.75 -10.87
CA GLN A 203 -4.74 -18.81 -10.28
C GLN A 203 -5.58 -20.04 -9.97
N THR A 204 -6.75 -19.88 -9.36
CA THR A 204 -7.68 -21.00 -9.09
C THR A 204 -8.17 -21.65 -10.38
N ALA A 205 -8.45 -20.87 -11.42
CA ALA A 205 -8.78 -21.40 -12.75
C ALA A 205 -7.62 -22.19 -13.38
N LEU A 206 -6.38 -21.74 -13.23
CA LEU A 206 -5.22 -22.45 -13.76
C LEU A 206 -4.98 -23.76 -13.01
N VAL A 207 -4.99 -23.72 -11.67
CA VAL A 207 -4.77 -24.90 -10.82
C VAL A 207 -5.85 -25.96 -11.03
N SER A 208 -7.11 -25.55 -11.18
CA SER A 208 -8.20 -26.49 -11.44
C SER A 208 -8.12 -27.13 -12.83
N LYS A 209 -7.77 -26.37 -13.89
CA LYS A 209 -7.65 -26.89 -15.26
C LYS A 209 -6.48 -27.85 -15.43
N LEU A 210 -5.28 -27.45 -14.99
CA LEU A 210 -4.06 -28.26 -15.18
C LEU A 210 -4.15 -29.60 -14.44
N ASN A 211 -4.76 -29.59 -13.24
CA ASN A 211 -4.94 -30.82 -12.48
C ASN A 211 -6.00 -31.74 -13.12
N ALA A 212 -7.12 -31.18 -13.60
CA ALA A 212 -8.17 -31.97 -14.25
C ALA A 212 -7.70 -32.61 -15.57
N GLU A 213 -7.00 -31.87 -16.43
CA GLU A 213 -6.50 -32.40 -17.71
C GLU A 213 -5.44 -33.49 -17.50
N GLN A 214 -4.50 -33.30 -16.57
CA GLN A 214 -3.49 -34.32 -16.25
C GLN A 214 -4.13 -35.59 -15.68
N ILE A 215 -5.08 -35.46 -14.76
CA ILE A 215 -5.82 -36.61 -14.20
C ILE A 215 -6.55 -37.36 -15.31
N ASN A 216 -7.26 -36.65 -16.20
CA ASN A 216 -7.98 -37.29 -17.31
C ASN A 216 -7.04 -38.10 -18.23
N VAL A 217 -5.86 -37.58 -18.55
CA VAL A 217 -4.87 -38.31 -19.39
C VAL A 217 -4.33 -39.56 -18.68
N PHE A 218 -4.06 -39.48 -17.37
CA PHE A 218 -3.65 -40.66 -16.60
C PHE A 218 -4.77 -41.69 -16.48
N GLU A 219 -6.01 -41.25 -16.30
CA GLU A 219 -7.19 -42.13 -16.26
C GLU A 219 -7.42 -42.83 -17.60
N GLU A 220 -7.31 -42.12 -18.72
CA GLU A 220 -7.44 -42.69 -20.07
C GLU A 220 -6.35 -43.74 -20.34
N ARG A 221 -5.09 -43.44 -20.00
CA ARG A 221 -3.98 -44.40 -20.15
C ARG A 221 -4.17 -45.64 -19.28
N LEU A 222 -4.61 -45.48 -18.04
CA LEU A 222 -4.89 -46.61 -17.14
C LEU A 222 -6.06 -47.45 -17.66
N GLU A 223 -7.08 -46.85 -18.26
CA GLU A 223 -8.18 -47.61 -18.85
C GLU A 223 -7.72 -48.35 -20.12
N GLU A 224 -6.87 -47.76 -20.95
CA GLU A 224 -6.26 -48.43 -22.11
C GLU A 224 -5.40 -49.63 -21.69
N ASP A 225 -4.57 -49.48 -20.66
CA ASP A 225 -3.76 -50.57 -20.09
C ASP A 225 -4.65 -51.69 -19.52
N ARG A 226 -5.75 -51.35 -18.83
CA ARG A 226 -6.74 -52.33 -18.37
C ARG A 226 -7.42 -53.05 -19.53
N GLU A 227 -7.81 -52.32 -20.58
CA GLU A 227 -8.42 -52.89 -21.78
C GLU A 227 -7.43 -53.83 -22.49
N SER A 228 -6.15 -53.46 -22.55
CA SER A 228 -5.09 -54.30 -23.11
C SER A 228 -4.91 -55.58 -22.32
N MET A 229 -4.85 -55.49 -20.98
CA MET A 229 -4.78 -56.67 -20.12
C MET A 229 -6.02 -57.57 -20.29
N ARG A 230 -7.24 -57.00 -20.35
CA ARG A 230 -8.47 -57.76 -20.62
C ARG A 230 -8.37 -58.49 -21.97
N ARG A 231 -7.89 -57.81 -23.02
CA ARG A 231 -7.68 -58.41 -24.36
C ARG A 231 -6.64 -59.52 -24.33
N GLU A 232 -5.53 -59.35 -23.63
CA GLU A 232 -4.49 -60.38 -23.47
C GLU A 232 -5.01 -61.61 -22.72
N PHE A 233 -5.77 -61.41 -21.64
CA PHE A 233 -6.40 -62.51 -20.91
C PHE A 233 -7.39 -63.25 -21.79
N ALA A 234 -8.27 -62.54 -22.50
CA ALA A 234 -9.21 -63.15 -23.44
C ALA A 234 -8.51 -63.92 -24.56
N ALA A 235 -7.38 -63.40 -25.08
CA ALA A 235 -6.58 -64.08 -26.10
C ALA A 235 -5.91 -65.35 -25.56
N ARG A 236 -5.34 -65.32 -24.35
CA ARG A 236 -4.74 -66.50 -23.70
C ARG A 236 -5.79 -67.55 -23.37
N GLU A 237 -6.95 -67.12 -22.88
CA GLU A 237 -8.09 -68.00 -22.59
C GLU A 237 -8.60 -68.68 -23.86
N ALA A 238 -8.78 -67.93 -24.95
CA ALA A 238 -9.14 -68.49 -26.26
C ALA A 238 -8.12 -69.53 -26.74
N LEU A 239 -6.82 -69.24 -26.62
CA LEU A 239 -5.76 -70.17 -27.00
C LEU A 239 -5.77 -71.46 -26.17
N ILE A 240 -6.06 -71.38 -24.86
CA ILE A 240 -6.22 -72.55 -24.00
C ILE A 240 -7.43 -73.38 -24.44
N PHE A 241 -8.55 -72.72 -24.76
CA PHE A 241 -9.75 -73.40 -25.24
C PHE A 241 -9.54 -74.10 -26.59
N ASP A 242 -8.84 -73.47 -27.52
CA ASP A 242 -8.52 -74.07 -28.82
C ASP A 242 -7.58 -75.26 -28.65
N LYS A 243 -6.54 -75.15 -27.81
CA LYS A 243 -5.66 -76.28 -27.49
C LYS A 243 -6.41 -77.45 -26.85
N HIS A 244 -7.28 -77.19 -25.87
CA HIS A 244 -8.09 -78.24 -25.27
C HIS A 244 -9.06 -78.89 -26.29
N ARG A 245 -9.59 -78.10 -27.23
CA ARG A 245 -10.42 -78.63 -28.32
C ARG A 245 -9.61 -79.55 -29.23
N GLU A 246 -8.42 -79.13 -29.65
CA GLU A 246 -7.51 -79.94 -30.46
C GLU A 246 -7.12 -81.24 -29.76
N GLU A 247 -6.81 -81.20 -28.45
CA GLU A 247 -6.50 -82.40 -27.67
C GLU A 247 -7.69 -83.37 -27.60
N MET A 248 -8.91 -82.85 -27.44
CA MET A 248 -10.14 -83.66 -27.48
C MET A 248 -10.40 -84.27 -28.85
N GLU A 249 -10.17 -83.53 -29.93
CA GLU A 249 -10.29 -84.03 -31.31
C GLU A 249 -9.22 -85.09 -31.63
N GLN A 250 -7.99 -84.90 -31.16
CA GLN A 250 -6.91 -85.88 -31.29
C GLN A 250 -7.22 -87.17 -30.52
N LEU A 251 -7.72 -87.06 -29.28
CA LEU A 251 -8.17 -88.22 -28.51
C LEU A 251 -9.31 -88.94 -29.21
N ALA A 252 -10.32 -88.21 -29.70
CA ALA A 252 -11.43 -88.79 -30.45
C ALA A 252 -10.93 -89.53 -31.71
N SER A 253 -10.03 -88.91 -32.48
CA SER A 253 -9.44 -89.51 -33.68
C SER A 253 -8.63 -90.78 -33.36
N ARG A 254 -7.87 -90.80 -32.26
CA ARG A 254 -7.16 -92.00 -31.79
C ARG A 254 -8.12 -93.11 -31.38
N TYR A 255 -9.17 -92.78 -30.61
CA TYR A 255 -10.20 -93.75 -30.25
C TYR A 255 -10.92 -94.32 -31.49
N GLU A 256 -11.25 -93.48 -32.47
CA GLU A 256 -11.84 -93.94 -33.74
C GLU A 256 -10.89 -94.86 -34.52
N HIS A 257 -9.59 -94.54 -34.53
CA HIS A 257 -8.56 -95.36 -35.15
C HIS A 257 -8.43 -96.73 -34.46
N ASP A 258 -8.25 -96.76 -33.14
CA ASP A 258 -8.15 -97.99 -32.34
C ASP A 258 -9.42 -98.84 -32.51
N MET A 259 -10.60 -98.21 -32.56
CA MET A 259 -11.87 -98.90 -32.84
C MET A 259 -11.92 -99.48 -34.26
N ALA A 260 -11.37 -98.79 -35.26
CA ALA A 260 -11.28 -99.29 -36.62
C ALA A 260 -10.27 -100.44 -36.73
N GLU A 261 -9.14 -100.38 -36.02
CA GLU A 261 -8.16 -101.45 -35.94
C GLU A 261 -8.72 -102.68 -35.22
N LEU A 262 -9.41 -102.52 -34.08
CA LEU A 262 -10.10 -103.61 -33.41
C LEU A 262 -11.17 -104.26 -34.30
N ARG A 263 -11.90 -103.46 -35.10
CA ARG A 263 -12.82 -104.00 -36.10
C ARG A 263 -12.09 -104.80 -37.18
N ARG A 264 -10.96 -104.30 -37.68
CA ARG A 264 -10.10 -105.00 -38.65
C ARG A 264 -9.55 -106.31 -38.07
N GLU A 265 -9.04 -106.31 -36.85
CA GLU A 265 -8.56 -107.53 -36.17
C GLU A 265 -9.68 -108.55 -35.98
N ILE A 266 -10.90 -108.11 -35.67
CA ILE A 266 -12.07 -108.99 -35.58
C ILE A 266 -12.45 -109.55 -36.96
N GLU A 267 -12.28 -108.79 -38.04
CA GLU A 267 -12.48 -109.22 -39.43
C GLU A 267 -11.34 -110.11 -39.98
N GLU A 268 -10.10 -109.94 -39.51
CA GLU A 268 -8.93 -110.75 -39.88
C GLU A 268 -8.84 -112.06 -39.10
N LYS A 269 -9.27 -112.09 -37.82
CA LYS A 269 -9.33 -113.33 -37.03
C LYS A 269 -10.09 -114.49 -37.71
N PRO A 270 -11.23 -114.31 -38.40
CA PRO A 270 -11.84 -115.38 -39.17
C PRO A 270 -11.04 -115.76 -40.42
N LEU A 271 -10.21 -114.88 -41.00
CA LEU A 271 -9.30 -115.23 -42.10
C LEU A 271 -8.10 -116.05 -41.61
N GLY A 272 -7.51 -115.68 -40.46
CA GLY A 272 -6.44 -116.46 -39.83
C GLY A 272 -6.92 -117.79 -39.22
N VAL A 273 -8.16 -117.87 -38.73
CA VAL A 273 -8.77 -119.13 -38.27
C VAL A 273 -9.19 -120.01 -39.46
N VAL A 274 -9.62 -119.44 -40.59
CA VAL A 274 -9.88 -120.22 -41.82
C VAL A 274 -8.57 -120.72 -42.48
N GLU A 275 -7.44 -120.03 -42.33
CA GLU A 275 -6.12 -120.55 -42.75
C GLU A 275 -5.58 -121.64 -41.82
N ILE A 276 -5.87 -121.59 -40.51
CA ILE A 276 -5.48 -122.66 -39.57
C ILE A 276 -6.41 -123.88 -39.67
N GLU A 277 -7.67 -123.70 -40.06
CA GLU A 277 -8.64 -124.81 -40.21
C GLU A 277 -8.59 -125.49 -41.61
N ASN A 278 -7.97 -124.86 -42.62
CA ASN A 278 -7.69 -125.47 -43.95
C ASN A 278 -6.19 -125.76 -44.24
N GLY A 279 -5.28 -125.52 -43.28
CA GLY A 279 -3.82 -125.67 -43.45
C GLY A 279 -3.18 -126.93 -42.86
N LEU A 280 -3.96 -127.98 -42.53
CA LEU A 280 -3.45 -129.26 -42.01
C LEU A 280 -3.16 -130.30 -43.11
N ALA A 281 -2.87 -129.85 -44.33
CA ALA A 281 -2.41 -130.71 -45.41
C ALA A 281 -1.32 -130.03 -46.25
N LEU A 282 -0.17 -130.71 -46.30
CA LEU A 282 0.93 -130.53 -47.23
C LEU A 282 1.80 -129.27 -47.06
N TRP A 283 2.99 -129.53 -46.53
CA TRP A 283 4.20 -128.90 -47.07
C TRP A 283 4.24 -128.99 -48.61
N PRO A 284 4.68 -127.92 -49.28
CA PRO A 284 5.46 -128.05 -50.49
C PRO A 284 6.90 -127.64 -50.19
N SER A 285 7.78 -128.64 -50.22
CA SER A 285 9.17 -128.44 -50.55
C SER A 285 9.30 -127.70 -51.89
N ASN A 286 10.31 -126.83 -51.97
CA ASN A 286 10.79 -126.08 -53.13
C ASN A 286 10.10 -124.74 -53.44
N THR A 287 10.63 -123.68 -52.83
CA THR A 287 11.35 -122.65 -53.59
C THR A 287 12.27 -121.88 -52.65
N ALA A 288 13.54 -122.30 -52.64
CA ALA A 288 14.63 -121.42 -52.29
C ALA A 288 14.69 -120.29 -53.34
N ARG A 289 14.29 -119.09 -52.95
CA ARG A 289 14.89 -117.85 -53.44
C ARG A 289 15.22 -117.01 -52.21
N HIS A 290 16.51 -116.74 -52.05
CA HIS A 290 17.08 -115.89 -51.00
C HIS A 290 16.27 -114.60 -50.82
N PRO A 291 15.90 -114.23 -49.58
CA PRO A 291 15.46 -112.87 -49.26
C PRO A 291 16.62 -111.86 -49.25
N GLU A 292 17.87 -112.34 -49.33
CA GLU A 292 19.07 -111.50 -49.15
C GLU A 292 19.24 -110.45 -50.26
N ASP A 293 18.72 -110.67 -51.47
CA ASP A 293 18.86 -109.69 -52.57
C ASP A 293 17.85 -108.53 -52.53
N CYS A 294 16.74 -108.64 -51.76
CA CYS A 294 15.78 -107.53 -51.59
C CYS A 294 16.09 -106.68 -50.35
N ASP A 295 16.61 -107.30 -49.29
CA ASP A 295 17.05 -106.59 -48.09
C ASP A 295 18.30 -105.74 -48.38
N ASP A 296 19.18 -106.18 -49.28
CA ASP A 296 20.34 -105.39 -49.73
C ASP A 296 19.94 -104.15 -50.54
N VAL A 297 18.85 -104.21 -51.31
CA VAL A 297 18.33 -103.05 -52.06
C VAL A 297 17.67 -102.06 -51.10
N ALA A 298 16.84 -102.53 -50.18
CA ALA A 298 16.21 -101.67 -49.16
C ALA A 298 17.24 -101.06 -48.18
N TYR A 299 18.28 -101.82 -47.84
CA TYR A 299 19.39 -101.32 -47.04
C TYR A 299 20.24 -100.32 -47.82
N GLY A 300 20.46 -100.53 -49.12
CA GLY A 300 21.14 -99.59 -50.01
C GLY A 300 20.39 -98.26 -50.17
N GLU A 301 19.06 -98.31 -50.28
CA GLU A 301 18.19 -97.12 -50.28
C GLU A 301 18.27 -96.39 -48.93
N LEU A 302 18.19 -97.12 -47.81
CA LEU A 302 18.30 -96.53 -46.47
C LEU A 302 19.66 -95.87 -46.21
N MET A 303 20.75 -96.48 -46.69
CA MET A 303 22.09 -95.90 -46.58
C MET A 303 22.23 -94.65 -47.46
N SER A 304 21.64 -94.65 -48.67
CA SER A 304 21.59 -93.45 -49.52
C SER A 304 20.81 -92.30 -48.87
N ASP A 305 19.68 -92.60 -48.22
CA ASP A 305 18.88 -91.62 -47.48
C ASP A 305 19.65 -91.06 -46.27
N LEU A 306 20.43 -91.91 -45.59
CA LEU A 306 21.25 -91.50 -44.45
C LEU A 306 22.38 -90.55 -44.91
N GLU A 307 23.02 -90.84 -46.04
CA GLU A 307 24.01 -89.94 -46.66
C GLU A 307 23.39 -88.61 -47.11
N ALA A 308 22.19 -88.65 -47.72
CA ALA A 308 21.46 -87.45 -48.12
C ALA A 308 21.12 -86.55 -46.92
N LEU A 309 20.65 -87.14 -45.81
CA LEU A 309 20.35 -86.42 -44.57
C LEU A 309 21.61 -85.86 -43.90
N GLN A 310 22.73 -86.57 -43.97
CA GLN A 310 24.01 -86.05 -43.46
C GLN A 310 24.50 -84.84 -44.25
N GLU A 311 24.33 -84.85 -45.57
CA GLU A 311 24.70 -83.72 -46.43
C GLU A 311 23.76 -82.52 -46.21
N GLU A 312 22.45 -82.74 -46.09
CA GLU A 312 21.49 -81.66 -45.78
C GLU A 312 21.79 -81.01 -44.42
N LEU A 313 22.14 -81.81 -43.41
CA LEU A 313 22.54 -81.33 -42.09
C LEU A 313 23.88 -80.59 -42.12
N ARG A 314 24.80 -80.97 -43.02
CA ARG A 314 26.05 -80.23 -43.27
C ARG A 314 25.76 -78.86 -43.88
N VAL A 315 24.90 -78.78 -44.89
CA VAL A 315 24.50 -77.53 -45.54
C VAL A 315 23.81 -76.58 -44.56
N SER A 316 22.84 -77.08 -43.78
CA SER A 316 22.12 -76.27 -42.78
C SER A 316 23.05 -75.69 -41.69
N ARG A 317 24.09 -76.44 -41.29
CA ARG A 317 25.12 -75.93 -40.35
C ARG A 317 25.97 -74.82 -40.96
N GLU A 318 26.29 -74.93 -42.24
CA GLU A 318 27.10 -73.93 -42.96
C GLU A 318 26.33 -72.63 -43.19
N GLU A 319 25.04 -72.71 -43.49
CA GLU A 319 24.13 -71.56 -43.57
C GLU A 319 23.97 -70.86 -42.22
N ASN A 320 23.74 -71.62 -41.14
CA ASN A 320 23.72 -71.06 -39.79
C ASN A 320 25.01 -70.33 -39.44
N ARG A 321 26.17 -70.88 -39.82
CA ARG A 321 27.46 -70.23 -39.60
C ARG A 321 27.58 -68.91 -40.37
N LYS A 322 27.08 -68.84 -41.61
CA LYS A 322 27.03 -67.59 -42.40
C LYS A 322 26.13 -66.53 -41.76
N LEU A 323 24.91 -66.91 -41.37
CA LEU A 323 23.97 -65.99 -40.70
C LEU A 323 24.55 -65.45 -39.38
N THR A 324 25.24 -66.30 -38.61
CA THR A 324 25.89 -65.88 -37.36
C THR A 324 27.02 -64.88 -37.63
N GLN A 325 27.77 -65.03 -38.73
CA GLN A 325 28.80 -64.09 -39.15
C GLN A 325 28.20 -62.75 -39.61
N GLU A 326 27.11 -62.76 -40.39
CA GLU A 326 26.41 -61.54 -40.80
C GLU A 326 25.87 -60.75 -39.60
N ILE A 327 25.26 -61.43 -38.62
CA ILE A 327 24.80 -60.81 -37.37
C ILE A 327 25.97 -60.16 -36.61
N SER A 328 27.14 -60.82 -36.57
CA SER A 328 28.32 -60.26 -35.91
C SER A 328 28.92 -59.05 -36.65
N ALA A 329 28.83 -59.01 -37.97
CA ALA A 329 29.26 -57.88 -38.80
C ALA A 329 28.34 -56.67 -38.65
N LEU A 330 27.02 -56.88 -38.58
CA LEU A 330 26.05 -55.82 -38.29
C LEU A 330 26.22 -55.21 -36.89
N ARG A 331 26.75 -55.99 -35.94
CA ARG A 331 27.03 -55.53 -34.56
C ARG A 331 28.30 -54.68 -34.43
N THR A 332 29.19 -54.71 -35.42
CA THR A 332 30.52 -54.06 -35.37
C THR A 332 30.69 -52.92 -36.39
N GLY A 333 29.62 -52.55 -37.11
CA GLY A 333 29.63 -51.40 -38.01
C GLY A 333 29.84 -50.05 -37.28
N PRO A 334 30.74 -49.17 -37.75
CA PRO A 334 31.13 -47.95 -37.05
C PRO A 334 30.07 -46.84 -37.23
N LEU A 335 29.48 -46.39 -36.12
CA LEU A 335 28.75 -45.14 -36.08
C LEU A 335 29.75 -43.97 -36.17
N SER A 336 29.70 -43.32 -37.33
CA SER A 336 30.39 -42.07 -37.66
C SER A 336 30.02 -40.96 -36.66
N SER A 337 30.90 -40.71 -35.70
CA SER A 337 30.81 -39.60 -34.75
C SER A 337 31.61 -38.40 -35.28
N GLY A 338 30.89 -37.33 -35.61
CA GLY A 338 31.44 -36.04 -35.99
C GLY A 338 32.05 -35.33 -34.78
N SER A 339 33.35 -35.08 -34.90
CA SER A 339 34.18 -34.26 -34.00
C SER A 339 33.79 -32.79 -34.10
N LEU A 340 33.43 -32.15 -32.97
CA LEU A 340 33.68 -30.73 -32.75
C LEU A 340 34.10 -30.46 -31.30
N THR A 341 35.09 -29.60 -31.23
CA THR A 341 36.05 -29.31 -30.16
C THR A 341 35.51 -28.55 -28.96
N ALA A 342 36.06 -28.90 -27.80
CA ALA A 342 35.96 -28.22 -26.53
C ALA A 342 36.65 -26.84 -26.50
N LEU A 343 36.04 -25.89 -25.78
CA LEU A 343 36.72 -24.78 -25.13
C LEU A 343 36.34 -24.75 -23.64
N ASN A 344 37.26 -24.19 -22.89
CA ASN A 344 37.68 -24.60 -21.56
C ASN A 344 37.26 -23.57 -20.48
N SER A 345 37.09 -24.08 -19.25
CA SER A 345 37.31 -23.44 -17.94
C SER A 345 36.27 -22.48 -17.32
N GLY A 346 35.77 -22.92 -16.16
CA GLY A 346 35.08 -22.11 -15.15
C GLY A 346 34.73 -22.98 -13.93
N SER A 347 35.57 -22.89 -12.89
CA SER A 347 35.63 -23.67 -11.65
C SER A 347 34.32 -23.97 -10.89
N GLY A 348 34.20 -25.20 -10.38
CA GLY A 348 33.31 -25.57 -9.28
C GLY A 348 32.95 -27.07 -9.25
N THR A 349 33.78 -27.90 -8.62
CA THR A 349 33.42 -29.28 -8.18
C THR A 349 32.15 -29.25 -7.32
N PRO A 350 31.24 -30.24 -7.40
CA PRO A 350 31.60 -31.63 -7.07
C PRO A 350 30.96 -32.73 -7.94
N GLU A 351 31.43 -33.94 -7.66
CA GLU A 351 30.91 -35.25 -8.04
C GLU A 351 31.35 -35.85 -9.38
N SER A 352 32.24 -36.83 -9.22
CA SER A 352 32.70 -37.82 -10.19
C SER A 352 31.54 -38.43 -10.96
N ARG A 353 31.26 -37.90 -12.16
CA ARG A 353 30.33 -38.48 -13.12
C ARG A 353 30.92 -39.76 -13.69
N VAL A 354 30.39 -40.89 -13.24
CA VAL A 354 30.60 -42.21 -13.83
C VAL A 354 30.15 -42.14 -15.30
N HIS A 355 31.05 -42.44 -16.23
CA HIS A 355 30.66 -42.62 -17.63
C HIS A 355 29.73 -43.85 -17.72
N PRO A 356 28.51 -43.71 -18.29
CA PRO A 356 27.58 -44.82 -18.39
C PRO A 356 28.19 -45.92 -19.27
N GLN A 357 28.43 -47.09 -18.68
CA GLN A 357 29.07 -48.22 -19.37
C GLN A 357 28.06 -49.06 -20.18
N LYS A 358 26.75 -48.83 -19.98
CA LYS A 358 25.67 -49.57 -20.62
C LYS A 358 24.67 -48.62 -21.27
N LEU A 359 24.15 -49.00 -22.43
CA LEU A 359 23.21 -48.20 -23.23
C LEU A 359 21.95 -47.80 -22.45
N THR A 360 21.41 -48.69 -21.62
CA THR A 360 20.25 -48.41 -20.77
C THR A 360 20.53 -47.33 -19.73
N GLU A 361 21.73 -47.32 -19.14
CA GLU A 361 22.16 -46.28 -18.19
C GLU A 361 22.35 -44.94 -18.89
N ALA A 362 22.87 -44.95 -20.13
CA ALA A 362 22.99 -43.75 -20.94
C ALA A 362 21.60 -43.16 -21.30
N ILE A 363 20.62 -44.01 -21.64
CA ILE A 363 19.25 -43.56 -21.94
C ILE A 363 18.60 -42.95 -20.70
N SER A 364 18.68 -43.61 -19.53
CA SER A 364 18.15 -43.06 -18.28
C SER A 364 18.82 -41.74 -17.90
N ARG A 365 20.13 -41.60 -18.16
CA ARG A 365 20.85 -40.35 -17.90
C ARG A 365 20.45 -39.23 -18.87
N ILE A 366 20.16 -39.57 -20.13
CA ILE A 366 19.67 -38.60 -21.11
C ILE A 366 18.29 -38.09 -20.68
N THR A 367 17.37 -38.97 -20.29
CA THR A 367 16.03 -38.55 -19.84
C THR A 367 16.08 -37.67 -18.59
N GLU A 368 16.97 -37.97 -17.64
CA GLU A 368 17.18 -37.13 -16.46
C GLU A 368 17.72 -35.73 -16.83
N LEU A 369 18.67 -35.66 -17.76
CA LEU A 369 19.20 -34.40 -18.26
C LEU A 369 18.16 -33.60 -19.05
N GLU A 370 17.29 -34.26 -19.80
CA GLU A 370 16.17 -33.62 -20.52
C GLU A 370 15.16 -33.02 -19.53
N GLU A 371 14.82 -33.73 -18.45
CA GLU A 371 13.96 -33.21 -17.38
C GLU A 371 14.58 -32.01 -16.66
N ASP A 372 15.87 -32.06 -16.36
CA ASP A 372 16.58 -30.95 -15.71
C ASP A 372 16.68 -29.72 -16.62
N VAL A 373 16.90 -29.90 -17.92
CA VAL A 373 16.88 -28.81 -18.89
C VAL A 373 15.49 -28.19 -19.00
N ALA A 374 14.43 -29.00 -19.01
CA ALA A 374 13.05 -28.51 -19.01
C ALA A 374 12.76 -27.67 -17.76
N ARG A 375 13.15 -28.17 -16.58
CA ARG A 375 13.01 -27.47 -15.29
C ARG A 375 13.74 -26.12 -15.28
N LEU A 376 15.01 -26.11 -15.70
CA LEU A 376 15.82 -24.89 -15.76
C LEU A 376 15.25 -23.88 -16.77
N SER A 377 14.71 -24.36 -17.90
CA SER A 377 14.10 -23.48 -18.90
C SER A 377 12.84 -22.78 -18.36
N GLU A 378 12.03 -23.49 -17.56
CA GLU A 378 10.85 -22.92 -16.90
C GLU A 378 11.26 -21.91 -15.81
N GLU A 379 12.28 -22.23 -15.01
CA GLU A 379 12.81 -21.30 -14.01
C GLU A 379 13.35 -20.00 -14.65
N LEU A 380 14.07 -20.12 -15.78
CA LEU A 380 14.55 -18.97 -16.56
C LEU A 380 13.38 -18.15 -17.14
N TYR A 381 12.34 -18.81 -17.64
CA TYR A 381 11.15 -18.14 -18.14
C TYR A 381 10.44 -17.35 -17.03
N ILE A 382 10.26 -17.95 -15.86
CA ILE A 382 9.66 -17.28 -14.69
C ILE A 382 10.54 -16.13 -14.23
N ALA A 383 11.87 -16.32 -14.14
CA ALA A 383 12.81 -15.26 -13.76
C ALA A 383 12.77 -14.08 -14.75
N ARG A 384 12.73 -14.35 -16.06
CA ARG A 384 12.55 -13.33 -17.11
C ARG A 384 11.23 -12.60 -16.95
N LYS A 385 10.13 -13.30 -16.69
CA LYS A 385 8.81 -12.70 -16.47
C LYS A 385 8.81 -11.77 -15.25
N ARG A 386 9.45 -12.17 -14.14
CA ARG A 386 9.63 -11.31 -12.95
C ARG A 386 10.47 -10.07 -13.24
N ALA A 387 11.58 -10.21 -13.96
CA ALA A 387 12.44 -9.10 -14.36
C ALA A 387 11.69 -8.10 -15.26
N VAL A 388 10.94 -8.59 -16.25
CA VAL A 388 10.11 -7.76 -17.13
C VAL A 388 9.01 -7.05 -16.34
N ALA A 389 8.35 -7.73 -15.39
CA ALA A 389 7.36 -7.09 -14.52
C ALA A 389 7.97 -5.98 -13.64
N SER A 390 9.18 -6.20 -13.11
CA SER A 390 9.93 -5.18 -12.35
C SER A 390 10.30 -3.96 -13.22
N VAL A 391 10.69 -4.18 -14.49
CA VAL A 391 10.95 -3.10 -15.45
C VAL A 391 9.68 -2.32 -15.80
N HIS A 392 8.53 -2.98 -15.97
CA HIS A 392 7.27 -2.30 -16.26
C HIS A 392 6.74 -1.52 -15.05
N GLN A 393 6.93 -2.04 -13.83
CA GLN A 393 6.60 -1.33 -12.60
C GLN A 393 7.47 -0.09 -12.35
N SER A 394 8.72 -0.07 -12.86
CA SER A 394 9.61 1.10 -12.79
C SER A 394 9.41 2.07 -13.97
N SER A 395 8.76 1.64 -15.05
CA SER A 395 8.50 2.45 -16.26
C SER A 395 7.21 3.30 -16.22
N THR A 396 6.28 3.04 -15.30
CA THR A 396 4.97 3.74 -15.27
C THR A 396 5.01 5.10 -14.55
N VAL A 397 6.16 5.50 -13.99
CA VAL A 397 6.39 6.86 -13.50
C VAL A 397 7.16 7.63 -14.58
N LYS A 398 6.48 8.58 -15.22
CA LYS A 398 7.07 9.50 -16.21
C LYS A 398 8.22 10.30 -15.58
N ASN A 399 9.46 9.84 -15.77
CA ASN A 399 10.68 10.65 -16.02
C ASN A 399 11.92 9.75 -15.95
N PRO A 400 12.72 9.62 -17.02
CA PRO A 400 13.95 8.86 -16.97
C PRO A 400 15.07 9.73 -16.39
N LYS A 401 15.34 9.57 -15.09
CA LYS A 401 16.67 9.82 -14.52
C LYS A 401 17.07 8.56 -13.76
N PRO A 402 18.27 8.00 -14.01
CA PRO A 402 18.73 6.82 -13.29
C PRO A 402 19.18 7.25 -11.89
N SER A 403 18.23 7.57 -11.02
CA SER A 403 18.52 7.62 -9.59
C SER A 403 18.57 6.18 -9.12
N LEU A 404 19.80 5.67 -8.96
CA LEU A 404 20.05 4.48 -8.16
C LEU A 404 19.20 4.58 -6.90
N VAL A 405 18.33 3.60 -6.71
CA VAL A 405 17.43 3.45 -5.58
C VAL A 405 18.29 3.15 -4.34
N PHE A 406 18.94 4.16 -3.78
CA PHE A 406 19.36 4.15 -2.40
C PHE A 406 18.28 4.88 -1.60
N GLU A 407 17.34 4.06 -1.16
CA GLU A 407 16.39 4.26 -0.06
C GLU A 407 16.71 5.46 0.84
N GLY A 408 15.81 6.44 0.92
CA GLY A 408 16.07 7.77 1.50
C GLY A 408 16.59 7.77 2.95
N GLN A 409 16.28 6.75 3.75
CA GLN A 409 16.84 6.60 5.09
C GLN A 409 18.29 6.10 5.08
N LEU A 410 18.61 5.12 4.24
CA LEU A 410 19.97 4.60 4.11
C LEU A 410 20.89 5.64 3.47
N ALA A 411 20.39 6.36 2.45
CA ALA A 411 21.10 7.48 1.84
C ALA A 411 21.34 8.62 2.85
N ALA A 412 20.37 8.97 3.69
CA ALA A 412 20.56 9.96 4.75
C ALA A 412 21.60 9.50 5.80
N TYR A 413 21.56 8.24 6.21
CA TYR A 413 22.55 7.67 7.14
C TYR A 413 23.96 7.64 6.53
N LEU A 414 24.08 7.26 5.26
CA LEU A 414 25.34 7.23 4.54
C LEU A 414 25.92 8.64 4.35
N ARG A 415 25.07 9.62 3.99
CA ARG A 415 25.44 11.04 3.92
C ARG A 415 25.97 11.55 5.27
N CYS A 416 25.25 11.33 6.36
CA CYS A 416 25.69 11.69 7.72
C CYS A 416 27.03 11.02 8.10
N THR A 417 27.19 9.73 7.80
CA THR A 417 28.40 8.97 8.15
C THR A 417 29.61 9.46 7.37
N ILE A 418 29.43 9.74 6.08
CA ILE A 418 30.47 10.29 5.21
C ILE A 418 30.86 11.70 5.63
N VAL A 419 29.91 12.57 5.95
CA VAL A 419 30.20 13.92 6.47
C VAL A 419 31.04 13.82 7.76
N ARG A 420 30.66 12.94 8.68
CA ARG A 420 31.45 12.70 9.90
C ARG A 420 32.85 12.17 9.61
N LEU A 421 33.00 11.23 8.68
CA LEU A 421 34.31 10.69 8.29
C LEU A 421 35.18 11.76 7.63
N LEU A 422 34.64 12.58 6.72
CA LEU A 422 35.36 13.68 6.09
C LEU A 422 35.74 14.78 7.07
N CYS A 423 34.94 14.98 8.11
CA CYS A 423 35.24 15.92 9.20
C CYS A 423 36.20 15.36 10.25
N SER A 424 36.41 14.03 10.32
CA SER A 424 37.22 13.37 11.36
C SER A 424 38.53 12.76 10.83
N ALA A 425 38.65 12.50 9.53
CA ALA A 425 39.84 11.90 8.94
C ALA A 425 40.96 12.94 8.77
N GLY A 426 42.13 12.66 9.36
CA GLY A 426 43.28 13.56 9.41
C GLY A 426 44.09 13.72 8.11
N GLU A 427 43.68 13.11 6.99
CA GLU A 427 44.35 13.28 5.70
C GLU A 427 43.54 14.18 4.75
N PRO A 428 43.82 15.50 4.75
CA PRO A 428 43.03 16.48 3.98
C PRO A 428 43.16 16.30 2.46
N ALA A 429 44.22 15.62 1.98
CA ALA A 429 44.46 15.39 0.56
C ALA A 429 43.52 14.36 -0.06
N VAL A 430 43.22 13.27 0.65
CA VAL A 430 42.32 12.20 0.18
C VAL A 430 40.88 12.68 0.22
N ALA A 431 40.48 13.32 1.31
CA ALA A 431 39.13 13.87 1.50
C ALA A 431 38.77 14.92 0.43
N LYS A 432 39.73 15.78 0.05
CA LYS A 432 39.57 16.79 -1.02
C LYS A 432 39.27 16.19 -2.40
N ASN A 433 39.85 15.03 -2.72
CA ASN A 433 39.68 14.38 -4.03
C ASN A 433 38.42 13.51 -4.09
N VAL A 434 38.01 12.94 -2.96
CA VAL A 434 36.87 12.02 -2.88
C VAL A 434 35.55 12.78 -2.74
N PHE A 435 35.54 13.96 -2.11
CA PHE A 435 34.33 14.75 -1.88
C PHE A 435 33.53 15.11 -3.15
N PRO A 436 34.14 15.58 -4.26
CA PRO A 436 33.39 15.88 -5.49
C PRO A 436 32.71 14.64 -6.10
N VAL A 437 33.36 13.48 -6.01
CA VAL A 437 32.81 12.20 -6.51
C VAL A 437 31.63 11.76 -5.64
N LEU A 438 31.77 11.86 -4.31
CA LEU A 438 30.68 11.55 -3.39
C LEU A 438 29.51 12.52 -3.54
N ASN A 439 29.77 13.80 -3.82
CA ASN A 439 28.71 14.78 -4.06
C ASN A 439 27.93 14.50 -5.36
N ALA A 440 28.62 14.08 -6.42
CA ALA A 440 27.97 13.67 -7.65
C ALA A 440 27.11 12.41 -7.49
N LEU A 441 27.53 11.47 -6.63
CA LEU A 441 26.83 10.19 -6.43
C LEU A 441 25.68 10.28 -5.41
N LEU A 442 25.86 11.04 -4.32
CA LEU A 442 24.93 11.04 -3.18
C LEU A 442 24.09 12.33 -3.07
N GLN A 443 24.37 13.36 -3.86
CA GLN A 443 23.66 14.65 -3.86
C GLN A 443 23.50 15.21 -2.44
N PHE A 444 24.59 15.73 -1.85
CA PHE A 444 24.54 16.30 -0.51
C PHE A 444 23.64 17.54 -0.46
N GLU A 445 22.98 17.73 0.68
CA GLU A 445 22.21 18.92 0.96
C GLU A 445 23.15 20.11 1.18
N LYS A 446 22.64 21.33 0.96
CA LYS A 446 23.46 22.54 1.00
C LYS A 446 24.07 22.75 2.38
N GLU A 447 23.34 22.37 3.42
CA GLU A 447 23.73 22.42 4.83
C GLU A 447 24.95 21.52 5.11
N ASP A 448 24.93 20.27 4.61
CA ASP A 448 26.03 19.30 4.77
C ASP A 448 27.31 19.78 4.09
N ILE A 449 27.17 20.35 2.89
CA ILE A 449 28.30 20.90 2.13
C ILE A 449 28.92 22.08 2.89
N GLU A 450 28.10 22.96 3.46
CA GLU A 450 28.57 24.09 4.25
C GLU A 450 29.29 23.65 5.54
N GLU A 451 28.85 22.57 6.18
CA GLU A 451 29.51 22.01 7.36
C GLU A 451 30.91 21.46 7.04
N VAL A 452 31.06 20.72 5.94
CA VAL A 452 32.35 20.18 5.50
C VAL A 452 33.36 21.30 5.18
N TYR A 453 32.92 22.35 4.48
CA TYR A 453 33.79 23.51 4.18
C TYR A 453 34.12 24.35 5.42
N ARG A 454 33.23 24.40 6.43
CA ARG A 454 33.51 25.10 7.70
C ARG A 454 34.61 24.41 8.49
N LYS A 455 34.67 23.07 8.44
CA LYS A 455 35.70 22.25 9.12
C LYS A 455 37.01 22.19 8.34
N ASN A 456 36.98 22.40 7.02
CA ASN A 456 38.15 22.36 6.14
C ASN A 456 38.32 23.69 5.37
N PRO A 457 38.83 24.75 6.01
CA PRO A 457 38.92 26.08 5.41
C PRO A 457 39.88 26.16 4.21
N ASP A 458 40.84 25.25 4.10
CA ASP A 458 41.81 25.18 2.99
C ASP A 458 41.20 24.61 1.69
N TRP A 459 39.93 24.21 1.71
CA TRP A 459 39.23 23.67 0.56
C TRP A 459 38.60 24.79 -0.26
N ILE A 460 39.11 25.01 -1.47
CA ILE A 460 38.57 25.99 -2.41
C ILE A 460 37.16 25.53 -2.83
N LYS A 461 36.13 26.34 -2.51
CA LYS A 461 34.76 26.17 -3.02
C LYS A 461 34.77 26.30 -4.54
N ARG A 462 34.90 25.19 -5.26
CA ARG A 462 34.64 25.15 -6.69
C ARG A 462 33.12 25.16 -6.86
N ARG A 463 32.58 26.18 -7.53
CA ARG A 463 31.17 26.18 -7.96
C ARG A 463 31.01 25.03 -8.96
N PHE A 464 30.25 24.01 -8.58
CA PHE A 464 29.78 22.96 -9.46
C PHE A 464 28.26 23.05 -9.53
#